data_AF-A0A2V8GU83-F1
#
_entry.id   AF-A0A2V8GU83-F1
#
_cell.length_a   1.000
_cell.length_b   1.000
_cell.length_c   1.000
_cell.angle_alpha   90.00
_cell.angle_beta   90.00
_cell.angle_gamma   90.00
#
_symmetry.space_group_name_H-M   'P 1'
#
loop_
_entity.id
_entity.type
_entity.pdbx_description
1 polymer ?
#
loop_
_entity_poly.entity_id
_entity_poly.type
_entity_poly.pdbx_seq_one_letter_code
_entity_poly.pdbx_strand_id
1 'polypeptide(L)'
;MQGPTARELLMRTAAALVTSVLLISSSAFAQTYPALDQEPACQTLMPAAAGGPLPRNPDVLVLRFLGVSNYEFAYRDNVILLDAGIDKLAWWAPNDVTPEEMTRHVNAILIGHAHGEHLWDAPYMADKTGALVVGDPISMRWVRGTGRVGEKKMAVVQGLGGETFTFNGFTVEAVQGHHNIVPDEYMRKDRAAAEAVGALKGGLTPDQQAHDRRL
;
A
#
# COMPACT_ATOMS: atom_id res chain seq x y z
N MET A 1 74.07 -8.76 17.52
CA MET A 1 72.63 -8.97 17.30
C MET A 1 71.89 -7.95 18.16
N GLN A 2 71.45 -6.84 17.58
CA GLN A 2 70.68 -5.82 18.30
C GLN A 2 69.20 -6.20 18.24
N GLY A 3 68.56 -6.31 19.40
CA GLY A 3 67.13 -6.58 19.52
C GLY A 3 66.30 -5.38 19.07
N PRO A 4 65.02 -5.60 18.72
CA PRO A 4 64.14 -4.56 18.20
C PRO A 4 63.93 -3.45 19.23
N THR A 5 63.85 -2.22 18.73
CA THR A 5 63.71 -1.02 19.57
C THR A 5 62.29 -0.92 20.14
N ALA A 6 62.10 -0.22 21.26
CA ALA A 6 60.79 -0.02 21.89
C ALA A 6 59.73 0.56 20.91
N ARG A 7 60.19 1.36 19.94
CA ARG A 7 59.35 1.94 18.88
C ARG A 7 58.84 0.90 17.87
N GLU A 8 59.64 -0.11 17.56
CA GLU A 8 59.22 -1.24 16.71
C GLU A 8 58.23 -2.16 17.42
N LEU A 9 58.39 -2.33 18.74
CA LEU A 9 57.44 -3.12 19.54
C LEU A 9 56.07 -2.41 19.64
N LEU A 10 56.06 -1.09 19.83
CA LEU A 10 54.86 -0.24 19.84
C LEU A 10 54.14 -0.18 18.49
N MET A 11 54.88 -0.14 17.37
CA MET A 11 54.26 -0.19 16.03
C MET A 11 53.66 -1.57 15.74
N ARG A 12 54.30 -2.65 16.18
CA ARG A 12 53.78 -4.02 15.99
C ARG A 12 52.53 -4.30 16.82
N THR A 13 52.45 -3.79 18.06
CA THR A 13 51.24 -3.90 18.88
C THR A 13 50.10 -3.02 18.34
N ALA A 14 50.39 -1.80 17.89
CA ALA A 14 49.39 -0.93 17.26
C ALA A 14 48.82 -1.52 15.96
N ALA A 15 49.67 -2.11 15.11
CA ALA A 15 49.22 -2.78 13.89
C ALA A 15 48.36 -4.02 14.19
N ALA A 16 48.71 -4.80 15.21
CA ALA A 16 47.92 -5.97 15.63
C ALA A 16 46.54 -5.59 16.20
N LEU A 17 46.44 -4.48 16.96
CA LEU A 17 45.17 -3.96 17.47
C LEU A 17 44.26 -3.43 16.36
N VAL A 18 44.81 -2.68 15.38
CA VAL A 18 44.03 -2.17 14.23
C VAL A 18 43.50 -3.31 13.36
N THR A 19 44.29 -4.36 13.15
CA THR A 19 43.87 -5.53 12.36
C THR A 19 42.79 -6.35 13.09
N SER A 20 42.86 -6.43 14.42
CA SER A 20 41.87 -7.14 15.25
C SER A 20 40.52 -6.40 15.31
N VAL A 21 40.51 -5.07 15.36
CA VAL A 21 39.28 -4.26 15.31
C VAL A 21 38.63 -4.33 13.93
N LEU A 22 39.41 -4.32 12.84
CA LEU A 22 38.90 -4.48 11.48
C LEU A 22 38.23 -5.85 11.23
N LEU A 23 38.77 -6.93 11.80
CA LEU A 23 38.21 -8.28 11.65
C LEU A 23 36.96 -8.54 12.52
N ILE A 24 36.80 -7.84 13.65
CA ILE A 24 35.58 -7.92 14.47
C ILE A 24 34.43 -7.10 13.85
N SER A 25 34.74 -6.13 12.99
CA SER A 25 33.74 -5.27 12.35
C SER A 25 33.03 -5.94 11.17
N SER A 26 33.65 -6.94 10.53
CA SER A 26 33.11 -7.56 9.31
C SER A 26 32.02 -8.61 9.59
N SER A 27 31.98 -9.16 10.80
CA SER A 27 31.03 -10.20 11.20
C SER A 27 29.79 -9.65 11.92
N ALA A 28 29.71 -8.34 12.15
CA ALA A 28 28.63 -7.73 12.91
C ALA A 28 27.33 -7.43 12.12
N PHE A 29 27.28 -7.63 10.80
CA PHE A 29 26.09 -7.21 10.01
C PHE A 29 25.72 -8.13 8.84
N ALA A 30 25.96 -9.44 8.92
CA ALA A 30 25.20 -10.36 8.05
C ALA A 30 23.79 -10.50 8.66
N GLN A 31 22.94 -9.50 8.45
CA GLN A 31 21.55 -9.54 8.89
C GLN A 31 20.85 -10.63 8.08
N THR A 32 20.62 -11.78 8.71
CA THR A 32 19.87 -12.87 8.09
C THR A 32 18.39 -12.52 8.11
N TYR A 33 17.84 -12.29 6.93
CA TYR A 33 16.41 -12.09 6.78
C TYR A 33 15.67 -13.44 6.74
N PRO A 34 14.43 -13.49 7.24
CA PRO A 34 13.62 -14.70 7.15
C PRO A 34 13.41 -15.09 5.68
N ALA A 35 13.30 -16.40 5.42
CA ALA A 35 12.75 -16.89 4.17
C ALA A 35 11.30 -16.41 4.00
N LEU A 36 10.77 -16.42 2.78
CA LEU A 36 9.42 -15.87 2.49
C LEU A 36 8.31 -16.52 3.32
N ASP A 37 8.43 -17.82 3.59
CA ASP A 37 7.52 -18.60 4.43
C ASP A 37 7.66 -18.30 5.93
N GLN A 38 8.67 -17.53 6.32
CA GLN A 38 8.92 -17.08 7.69
C GLN A 38 8.81 -15.55 7.83
N GLU A 39 8.63 -14.81 6.73
CA GLU A 39 8.47 -13.36 6.75
C GLU A 39 7.12 -13.00 7.40
N PRO A 40 7.08 -12.32 8.57
CA PRO A 40 5.83 -12.09 9.28
C PRO A 40 4.75 -11.39 8.45
N ALA A 41 5.14 -10.50 7.53
CA ALA A 41 4.23 -9.87 6.59
C ALA A 41 3.54 -10.88 5.64
N CYS A 42 4.20 -11.96 5.27
CA CYS A 42 3.64 -13.01 4.43
C CYS A 42 2.79 -14.03 5.20
N GLN A 43 2.88 -14.06 6.53
CA GLN A 43 2.21 -15.05 7.39
C GLN A 43 0.92 -14.54 8.02
N THR A 44 0.37 -13.43 7.54
CA THR A 44 -0.84 -12.81 8.10
C THR A 44 -1.70 -12.20 7.00
N LEU A 45 -3.02 -12.26 7.22
CA LEU A 45 -4.02 -11.59 6.39
C LEU A 45 -4.24 -10.13 6.81
N MET A 46 -3.74 -9.71 7.97
CA MET A 46 -3.86 -8.33 8.44
C MET A 46 -3.04 -7.40 7.54
N PRO A 47 -3.65 -6.44 6.83
CA PRO A 47 -2.93 -5.48 6.00
C PRO A 47 -2.00 -4.59 6.85
N ALA A 48 -0.88 -4.17 6.27
CA ALA A 48 0.04 -3.25 6.94
C ALA A 48 -0.62 -1.90 7.24
N ALA A 49 -1.50 -1.42 6.35
CA ALA A 49 -2.33 -0.24 6.54
C ALA A 49 -3.24 -0.35 7.77
N ALA A 50 -3.63 -1.58 8.13
CA ALA A 50 -4.42 -1.87 9.32
C ALA A 50 -3.59 -2.17 10.58
N GLY A 51 -2.27 -1.99 10.53
CA GLY A 51 -1.35 -2.27 11.63
C GLY A 51 -0.74 -3.68 11.59
N GLY A 52 -0.90 -4.40 10.48
CA GLY A 52 -0.14 -5.60 10.19
C GLY A 52 1.37 -5.34 10.05
N PRO A 53 2.21 -6.37 10.15
CA PRO A 53 3.66 -6.22 10.02
C PRO A 53 4.06 -5.83 8.59
N LEU A 54 5.00 -4.89 8.50
CA LEU A 54 5.78 -4.61 7.29
C LEU A 54 6.81 -5.72 7.05
N PRO A 55 7.22 -5.96 5.79
CA PRO A 55 8.27 -6.93 5.48
C PRO A 55 9.59 -6.51 6.15
N ARG A 56 10.22 -7.44 6.86
CA ARG A 56 11.52 -7.21 7.51
C ARG A 56 12.66 -7.27 6.51
N ASN A 57 12.57 -8.16 5.52
CA ASN A 57 13.53 -8.23 4.44
C ASN A 57 13.36 -7.01 3.50
N PRO A 58 14.38 -6.15 3.34
CA PRO A 58 14.30 -4.95 2.50
C PRO A 58 14.21 -5.27 1.01
N ASP A 59 14.38 -6.52 0.61
CA ASP A 59 14.22 -7.02 -0.77
C ASP A 59 12.89 -7.75 -0.99
N VAL A 60 12.02 -7.80 0.03
CA VAL A 60 10.69 -8.43 -0.05
C VAL A 60 9.60 -7.38 -0.11
N LEU A 61 8.76 -7.52 -1.13
CA LEU A 61 7.53 -6.77 -1.34
C LEU A 61 6.36 -7.69 -1.04
N VAL A 62 5.37 -7.18 -0.30
CA VAL A 62 4.12 -7.89 -0.04
C VAL A 62 2.98 -7.18 -0.76
N LEU A 63 2.28 -7.92 -1.61
CA LEU A 63 1.08 -7.47 -2.31
C LEU A 63 -0.13 -8.21 -1.71
N ARG A 64 -1.11 -7.48 -1.21
CA ARG A 64 -2.35 -8.05 -0.67
C ARG A 64 -3.54 -7.61 -1.50
N PHE A 65 -4.38 -8.57 -1.87
CA PHE A 65 -5.64 -8.30 -2.55
C PHE A 65 -6.73 -7.96 -1.53
N LEU A 66 -7.40 -6.83 -1.72
CA LEU A 66 -8.43 -6.28 -0.83
C LEU A 66 -9.82 -6.24 -1.52
N GLY A 67 -9.99 -7.07 -2.55
CA GLY A 67 -11.25 -7.24 -3.27
C GLY A 67 -11.46 -6.25 -4.42
N VAL A 68 -12.19 -6.70 -5.45
CA VAL A 68 -12.43 -5.98 -6.71
C VAL A 68 -11.12 -5.70 -7.45
N SER A 69 -10.60 -4.48 -7.40
CA SER A 69 -9.31 -4.07 -7.97
C SER A 69 -8.36 -3.51 -6.92
N ASN A 70 -8.72 -3.59 -5.63
CA ASN A 70 -7.99 -2.93 -4.55
C ASN A 70 -6.81 -3.79 -4.11
N TYR A 71 -5.63 -3.20 -4.03
CA TYR A 71 -4.43 -3.87 -3.52
C TYR A 71 -3.69 -3.00 -2.52
N GLU A 72 -3.17 -3.62 -1.47
CA GLU A 72 -2.11 -3.02 -0.65
C GLU A 72 -0.76 -3.51 -1.14
N PHE A 73 0.14 -2.56 -1.36
CA PHE A 73 1.55 -2.77 -1.60
C PHE A 73 2.33 -2.34 -0.34
N ALA A 74 3.08 -3.27 0.25
CA ALA A 74 3.96 -3.01 1.38
C ALA A 74 5.41 -3.36 1.04
N TYR A 75 6.31 -2.37 1.07
CA TYR A 75 7.74 -2.55 0.77
C TYR A 75 8.57 -1.54 1.56
N ARG A 76 9.53 -2.06 2.35
CA ARG A 76 10.30 -1.29 3.34
C ARG A 76 9.35 -0.58 4.31
N ASP A 77 9.39 0.74 4.38
CA ASP A 77 8.53 1.60 5.20
C ASP A 77 7.29 2.13 4.44
N ASN A 78 7.14 1.78 3.16
CA ASN A 78 6.02 2.24 2.35
C ASN A 78 4.83 1.28 2.44
N VAL A 79 3.65 1.85 2.67
CA VAL A 79 2.34 1.25 2.45
C VAL A 79 1.61 2.10 1.42
N ILE A 80 1.40 1.52 0.23
CA ILE A 80 0.72 2.16 -0.89
C ILE A 80 -0.57 1.39 -1.16
N LEU A 81 -1.66 2.10 -1.33
CA LEU A 81 -2.92 1.52 -1.78
C LEU A 81 -3.05 1.77 -3.28
N LEU A 82 -3.26 0.70 -4.04
CA LEU A 82 -3.74 0.76 -5.42
C LEU A 82 -5.25 0.65 -5.33
N ASP A 83 -5.94 1.75 -5.60
CA ASP A 83 -7.34 1.99 -5.25
C ASP A 83 -7.64 1.96 -3.75
N ALA A 84 -8.76 2.57 -3.35
CA ALA A 84 -9.26 2.56 -1.98
C ALA A 84 -10.80 2.62 -1.94
N GLY A 85 -11.45 1.58 -2.46
CA GLY A 85 -12.83 1.23 -2.13
C GLY A 85 -12.82 0.00 -1.22
N ILE A 86 -12.53 0.20 0.06
CA ILE A 86 -12.44 -0.86 1.08
C ILE A 86 -13.83 -1.26 1.55
N ASP A 87 -14.70 -0.28 1.80
CA ASP A 87 -16.10 -0.55 2.09
C ASP A 87 -16.83 -1.00 0.82
N LYS A 88 -17.68 -2.02 0.96
CA LYS A 88 -18.30 -2.69 -0.19
C LYS A 88 -19.80 -2.55 -0.12
N LEU A 89 -20.43 -2.38 -1.29
CA LEU A 89 -21.89 -2.43 -1.41
C LEU A 89 -22.43 -3.70 -0.73
N ALA A 90 -23.58 -3.60 -0.08
CA ALA A 90 -24.11 -4.64 0.79
C ALA A 90 -24.41 -5.99 0.10
N TRP A 91 -24.42 -6.01 -1.23
CA TRP A 91 -24.63 -7.19 -2.06
C TRP A 91 -23.33 -7.79 -2.61
N TRP A 92 -22.18 -7.18 -2.32
CA TRP A 92 -20.85 -7.73 -2.56
C TRP A 92 -20.37 -8.49 -1.33
N ALA A 93 -19.42 -9.40 -1.53
CA ALA A 93 -18.73 -10.02 -0.40
C ALA A 93 -17.98 -8.92 0.39
N PRO A 94 -18.18 -8.81 1.71
CA PRO A 94 -17.52 -7.80 2.50
C PRO A 94 -16.02 -8.08 2.58
N ASN A 95 -15.25 -7.03 2.88
CA ASN A 95 -13.88 -7.19 3.33
C ASN A 95 -13.86 -7.49 4.84
N ASP A 96 -12.87 -8.27 5.28
CA ASP A 96 -12.60 -8.51 6.70
C ASP A 96 -11.89 -7.33 7.39
N VAL A 97 -11.80 -6.18 6.70
CA VAL A 97 -11.20 -4.93 7.20
C VAL A 97 -12.07 -3.74 6.81
N THR A 98 -12.16 -2.77 7.71
CA THR A 98 -12.90 -1.53 7.51
C THR A 98 -11.99 -0.39 7.02
N PRO A 99 -12.55 0.66 6.39
CA PRO A 99 -11.78 1.86 6.04
C PRO A 99 -11.08 2.50 7.25
N GLU A 100 -11.71 2.51 8.43
CA GLU A 100 -11.14 3.03 9.68
C GLU A 100 -9.95 2.18 10.17
N GLU A 101 -10.06 0.86 10.12
CA GLU A 101 -8.93 0.01 10.50
C GLU A 101 -7.75 0.26 9.58
N MET A 102 -7.98 0.46 8.28
CA MET A 102 -6.95 0.72 7.28
C MET A 102 -6.27 2.10 7.39
N THR A 103 -6.58 2.92 8.40
CA THR A 103 -5.95 4.25 8.59
C THR A 103 -4.78 4.25 9.58
N ARG A 104 -4.16 3.10 9.89
CA ARG A 104 -3.00 3.07 10.81
C ARG A 104 -1.73 3.60 10.17
N HIS A 105 -1.47 3.23 8.91
CA HIS A 105 -0.28 3.68 8.19
C HIS A 105 -0.47 3.57 6.67
N VAL A 106 -0.61 4.70 5.99
CA VAL A 106 -0.70 4.76 4.51
C VAL A 106 0.13 5.94 4.02
N ASN A 107 1.03 5.70 3.08
CA ASN A 107 1.89 6.74 2.52
C ASN A 107 1.25 7.39 1.28
N ALA A 108 0.63 6.59 0.42
CA ALA A 108 -0.08 7.08 -0.75
C ALA A 108 -1.25 6.16 -1.17
N ILE A 109 -2.21 6.76 -1.84
CA ILE A 109 -3.35 6.11 -2.49
C ILE A 109 -3.28 6.49 -3.97
N LEU A 110 -3.16 5.48 -4.83
CA LEU A 110 -3.03 5.63 -6.27
C LEU A 110 -4.33 5.11 -6.90
N ILE A 111 -5.17 6.03 -7.38
CA ILE A 111 -6.49 5.74 -7.93
C ILE A 111 -6.33 5.43 -9.43
N GLY A 112 -6.80 4.26 -9.85
CA GLY A 112 -6.77 3.84 -11.24
C GLY A 112 -7.67 4.69 -12.13
N HIS A 113 -8.96 4.82 -11.77
CA HIS A 113 -9.93 5.67 -12.47
C HIS A 113 -11.16 5.97 -11.60
N ALA A 114 -12.03 6.85 -12.12
CA ALA A 114 -13.12 7.48 -11.36
C ALA A 114 -14.42 6.66 -11.20
N HIS A 115 -14.30 5.40 -10.80
CA HIS A 115 -15.45 4.60 -10.34
C HIS A 115 -15.44 4.45 -8.81
N GLY A 116 -16.62 4.36 -8.19
CA GLY A 116 -16.77 4.35 -6.74
C GLY A 116 -15.92 3.29 -6.04
N GLU A 117 -15.94 2.06 -6.56
CA GLU A 117 -15.20 0.92 -6.02
C GLU A 117 -13.67 1.06 -6.05
N HIS A 118 -13.16 2.11 -6.71
CA HIS A 118 -11.73 2.44 -6.79
C HIS A 118 -11.33 3.58 -5.83
N LEU A 119 -12.26 4.41 -5.34
CA LEU A 119 -11.91 5.65 -4.63
C LEU A 119 -12.83 6.10 -3.50
N TRP A 120 -13.94 5.42 -3.21
CA TRP A 120 -14.91 5.86 -2.18
C TRP A 120 -14.28 6.18 -0.82
N ASP A 121 -13.31 5.37 -0.38
CA ASP A 121 -12.66 5.57 0.93
C ASP A 121 -11.38 6.40 0.84
N ALA A 122 -10.87 6.66 -0.36
CA ALA A 122 -9.61 7.37 -0.56
C ALA A 122 -9.53 8.72 0.20
N PRO A 123 -10.55 9.60 0.15
CA PRO A 123 -10.47 10.89 0.85
C PRO A 123 -10.54 10.73 2.36
N TYR A 124 -11.32 9.76 2.85
CA TYR A 124 -11.41 9.46 4.28
C TYR A 124 -10.05 8.98 4.81
N MET A 125 -9.48 7.99 4.15
CA MET A 125 -8.22 7.38 4.55
C MET A 125 -7.06 8.38 4.44
N ALA A 126 -7.02 9.18 3.37
CA ALA A 126 -6.00 10.21 3.18
C ALA A 126 -6.10 11.34 4.23
N ASP A 127 -7.30 11.74 4.63
CA ASP A 127 -7.51 12.72 5.72
C ASP A 127 -6.95 12.19 7.05
N LYS A 128 -7.19 10.91 7.37
CA LYS A 128 -6.72 10.29 8.61
C LYS A 128 -5.21 10.05 8.65
N THR A 129 -4.61 9.72 7.52
CA THR A 129 -3.21 9.28 7.44
C THR A 129 -2.26 10.37 6.96
N GLY A 130 -2.79 11.41 6.29
CA GLY A 130 -1.98 12.38 5.56
C GLY A 130 -1.35 11.81 4.29
N ALA A 131 -1.88 10.69 3.77
CA ALA A 131 -1.40 10.07 2.54
C ALA A 131 -1.49 11.02 1.33
N LEU A 132 -0.57 10.85 0.38
CA LEU A 132 -0.69 11.45 -0.95
C LEU A 132 -1.78 10.72 -1.74
N VAL A 133 -2.71 11.46 -2.36
CA VAL A 133 -3.70 10.90 -3.29
C VAL A 133 -3.31 11.28 -4.72
N VAL A 134 -3.13 10.28 -5.57
CA VAL A 134 -2.81 10.46 -6.99
C VAL A 134 -3.94 9.88 -7.83
N GLY A 135 -4.37 10.61 -8.86
CA GLY A 135 -5.39 10.09 -9.77
C GLY A 135 -5.59 10.98 -10.99
N ASP A 136 -6.44 10.53 -11.90
CA ASP A 136 -6.81 11.28 -13.11
C ASP A 136 -7.66 12.53 -12.79
N PRO A 137 -7.87 13.46 -13.74
CA PRO A 137 -8.63 14.68 -13.50
C PRO A 137 -10.07 14.45 -13.01
N ILE A 138 -10.73 13.34 -13.38
CA ILE A 138 -12.07 13.00 -12.92
C ILE A 138 -12.01 12.55 -11.46
N SER A 139 -11.14 11.58 -11.12
CA SER A 139 -10.95 11.10 -9.74
C SER A 139 -10.61 12.26 -8.80
N MET A 140 -9.67 13.12 -9.20
CA MET A 140 -9.22 14.23 -8.36
C MET A 140 -10.25 15.37 -8.23
N ARG A 141 -11.17 15.53 -9.19
CA ARG A 141 -12.33 16.42 -9.01
C ARG A 141 -13.27 15.89 -7.93
N TRP A 142 -13.53 14.58 -7.91
CA TRP A 142 -14.35 13.97 -6.86
C TRP A 142 -13.67 14.07 -5.49
N VAL A 143 -12.38 13.71 -5.39
CA VAL A 143 -11.62 13.81 -4.13
C VAL A 143 -11.66 15.24 -3.58
N ARG A 144 -11.42 16.24 -4.44
CA ARG A 144 -11.53 17.66 -4.09
C ARG A 144 -12.93 18.04 -3.59
N GLY A 145 -13.97 17.53 -4.26
CA GLY A 145 -15.36 17.79 -3.92
C GLY A 145 -15.76 17.32 -2.52
N THR A 146 -15.05 16.33 -1.96
CA THR A 146 -15.29 15.87 -0.58
C THR A 146 -14.84 16.88 0.48
N GLY A 147 -13.92 17.80 0.14
CA GLY A 147 -13.35 18.77 1.07
C GLY A 147 -12.44 18.18 2.15
N ARG A 148 -12.13 16.87 2.09
CA ARG A 148 -11.36 16.14 3.12
C ARG A 148 -9.84 16.21 2.91
N VAL A 149 -9.39 16.30 1.65
CA VAL A 149 -7.96 16.24 1.32
C VAL A 149 -7.45 17.62 0.89
N GLY A 150 -6.38 18.09 1.52
CA GLY A 150 -5.75 19.35 1.14
C GLY A 150 -4.95 19.23 -0.16
N GLU A 151 -4.94 20.29 -0.98
CA GLU A 151 -4.29 20.31 -2.31
C GLU A 151 -2.82 19.86 -2.30
N LYS A 152 -2.07 20.11 -1.21
CA LYS A 152 -0.66 19.69 -1.07
C LYS A 152 -0.48 18.16 -0.96
N LYS A 153 -1.56 17.42 -0.71
CA LYS A 153 -1.62 15.96 -0.62
C LYS A 153 -2.33 15.35 -1.82
N MET A 154 -2.49 16.12 -2.89
CA MET A 154 -3.16 15.70 -4.12
C MET A 154 -2.20 15.86 -5.29
N ALA A 155 -2.16 14.87 -6.18
CA ALA A 155 -1.50 14.97 -7.47
C ALA A 155 -2.46 14.51 -8.57
N VAL A 156 -2.55 15.31 -9.63
CA VAL A 156 -3.31 14.98 -10.83
C VAL A 156 -2.35 14.43 -11.87
N VAL A 157 -2.67 13.29 -12.47
CA VAL A 157 -1.89 12.68 -13.55
C VAL A 157 -2.72 12.54 -14.83
N GLN A 158 -2.06 12.54 -15.98
CA GLN A 158 -2.69 12.34 -17.30
C GLN A 158 -2.48 10.91 -17.83
N GLY A 159 -1.46 10.19 -17.36
CA GLY A 159 -1.14 8.84 -17.82
C GLY A 159 -0.46 8.80 -19.20
N LEU A 160 0.09 9.93 -19.65
CA LEU A 160 0.75 10.03 -20.96
C LEU A 160 2.26 9.70 -20.90
N GLY A 161 2.74 9.19 -19.76
CA GLY A 161 4.14 8.89 -19.49
C GLY A 161 4.94 10.08 -18.91
N GLY A 162 6.03 9.76 -18.21
CA GLY A 162 6.93 10.74 -17.58
C GLY A 162 6.46 11.28 -16.23
N GLU A 163 5.24 10.97 -15.80
CA GLU A 163 4.68 11.36 -14.50
C GLU A 163 5.07 10.36 -13.43
N THR A 164 6.22 10.60 -12.77
CA THR A 164 6.82 9.65 -11.81
C THR A 164 6.76 10.11 -10.36
N PHE A 165 6.56 9.17 -9.44
CA PHE A 165 6.57 9.36 -7.99
C PHE A 165 7.60 8.44 -7.36
N THR A 166 8.56 9.00 -6.64
CA THR A 166 9.60 8.23 -5.96
C THR A 166 9.24 7.96 -4.52
N PHE A 167 9.32 6.69 -4.15
CA PHE A 167 9.15 6.19 -2.79
C PHE A 167 10.47 5.51 -2.35
N ASN A 168 10.58 5.12 -1.09
CA ASN A 168 11.80 4.45 -0.62
C ASN A 168 11.98 3.11 -1.34
N GLY A 169 12.91 3.06 -2.30
CA GLY A 169 13.34 1.86 -2.99
C GLY A 169 12.62 1.55 -4.30
N PHE A 170 11.64 2.35 -4.72
CA PHE A 170 10.96 2.17 -5.99
C PHE A 170 10.40 3.48 -6.54
N THR A 171 10.09 3.49 -7.84
CA THR A 171 9.43 4.59 -8.52
C THR A 171 8.17 4.06 -9.17
N VAL A 172 7.09 4.84 -9.08
CA VAL A 172 5.83 4.58 -9.77
C VAL A 172 5.70 5.57 -10.91
N GLU A 173 5.29 5.10 -12.08
CA GLU A 173 4.94 5.95 -13.21
C GLU A 173 3.46 5.80 -13.53
N ALA A 174 2.76 6.92 -13.68
CA ALA A 174 1.39 6.92 -14.16
C ALA A 174 1.37 6.63 -15.67
N VAL A 175 0.60 5.62 -16.06
CA VAL A 175 0.43 5.19 -17.45
C VAL A 175 -1.05 5.11 -17.81
N GLN A 176 -1.37 5.23 -19.10
CA GLN A 176 -2.73 5.19 -19.59
C GLN A 176 -3.36 3.80 -19.35
N GLY A 177 -4.40 3.77 -18.51
CA GLY A 177 -5.29 2.62 -18.40
C GLY A 177 -6.36 2.64 -19.49
N HIS A 178 -6.73 1.47 -20.00
CA HIS A 178 -7.91 1.32 -20.86
C HIS A 178 -9.04 0.66 -20.06
N HIS A 179 -10.16 1.36 -19.95
CA HIS A 179 -11.38 0.87 -19.31
C HIS A 179 -12.51 0.86 -20.35
N ASN A 180 -13.30 -0.22 -20.39
CA ASN A 180 -14.50 -0.25 -21.23
C ASN A 180 -15.59 0.62 -20.62
N ILE A 181 -16.40 1.27 -21.46
CA ILE A 181 -17.66 1.84 -20.98
C ILE A 181 -18.55 0.66 -20.59
N VAL A 182 -19.06 0.65 -19.36
CA VAL A 182 -20.06 -0.31 -18.90
C VAL A 182 -21.43 0.38 -19.02
N PRO A 183 -22.25 0.04 -20.03
CA PRO A 183 -23.61 0.57 -20.11
C PRO A 183 -24.42 0.20 -18.86
N ASP A 184 -25.28 1.10 -18.40
CA ASP A 184 -26.18 0.89 -17.24
C ASP A 184 -26.95 -0.44 -17.29
N GLU A 185 -27.27 -0.91 -18.50
CA GLU A 185 -27.92 -2.20 -18.71
C GLU A 185 -27.13 -3.38 -18.13
N TYR A 186 -25.80 -3.35 -18.20
CA TYR A 186 -24.94 -4.39 -17.64
C TYR A 186 -24.98 -4.40 -16.12
N MET A 187 -24.92 -3.24 -15.47
CA MET A 187 -25.06 -3.15 -14.01
C MET A 187 -26.42 -3.67 -13.53
N ARG A 188 -27.49 -3.41 -14.29
CA ARG A 188 -28.83 -3.95 -14.00
C ARG A 188 -28.88 -5.48 -14.16
N LYS A 189 -28.18 -6.03 -15.17
CA LYS A 189 -28.07 -7.48 -15.39
C LYS A 189 -27.27 -8.16 -14.29
N ASP A 190 -26.17 -7.56 -13.83
CA ASP A 190 -25.35 -8.09 -12.74
C ASP A 190 -26.13 -8.16 -11.43
N ARG A 191 -26.89 -7.09 -11.11
CA ARG A 191 -27.81 -7.12 -9.96
C ARG A 191 -28.88 -8.20 -10.10
N ALA A 192 -29.50 -8.33 -11.27
CA ALA A 192 -30.51 -9.37 -11.51
C ALA A 192 -29.91 -10.79 -11.41
N ALA A 193 -28.66 -10.98 -11.83
CA ALA A 193 -27.94 -12.24 -11.66
C ALA A 193 -27.65 -12.52 -10.17
N ALA A 194 -27.22 -11.53 -9.40
CA ALA A 194 -27.04 -11.63 -7.95
C ALA A 194 -28.36 -11.99 -7.23
N GLU A 195 -29.49 -11.41 -7.65
CA GLU A 195 -30.83 -11.79 -7.19
C GLU A 195 -31.17 -13.24 -7.55
N ALA A 196 -30.89 -13.67 -8.79
CA ALA A 196 -31.20 -15.02 -9.27
C ALA A 196 -30.40 -16.12 -8.57
N VAL A 197 -29.14 -15.89 -8.21
CA VAL A 197 -28.32 -16.83 -7.43
C VAL A 197 -28.61 -16.79 -5.93
N GLY A 198 -29.58 -15.98 -5.52
CA GLY A 198 -30.03 -15.87 -4.14
C GLY A 198 -29.16 -14.99 -3.24
N ALA A 199 -28.12 -14.33 -3.78
CA ALA A 199 -27.29 -13.39 -3.04
C ALA A 199 -28.10 -12.17 -2.55
N LEU A 200 -29.24 -11.89 -3.20
CA LEU A 200 -30.17 -10.82 -2.84
C LEU A 200 -31.59 -11.32 -2.54
N LYS A 201 -31.76 -12.60 -2.18
CA LYS A 201 -33.09 -13.17 -1.91
C LYS A 201 -33.72 -12.51 -0.66
N GLY A 202 -34.77 -11.72 -0.87
CA GLY A 202 -35.39 -10.89 0.19
C GLY A 202 -35.06 -9.39 0.10
N GLY A 203 -34.18 -9.00 -0.83
CA GLY A 203 -33.72 -7.62 -1.00
C GLY A 203 -32.75 -7.17 0.09
N LEU A 204 -32.16 -5.98 -0.12
CA LEU A 204 -31.35 -5.32 0.90
C LEU A 204 -32.24 -4.80 2.03
N THR A 205 -31.80 -4.96 3.28
CA THR A 205 -32.46 -4.35 4.45
C THR A 205 -32.44 -2.82 4.35
N PRO A 206 -33.32 -2.09 5.07
CA PRO A 206 -33.27 -0.63 5.10
C PRO A 206 -31.90 -0.06 5.48
N ASP A 207 -31.18 -0.74 6.39
CA ASP A 207 -29.84 -0.35 6.82
C ASP A 207 -28.80 -0.57 5.72
N GLN A 208 -28.87 -1.70 5.00
CA GLN A 208 -28.02 -1.97 3.84
C GLN A 208 -28.27 -0.97 2.70
N GLN A 209 -29.53 -0.61 2.45
CA GLN A 209 -29.85 0.42 1.46
C GLN A 209 -29.38 1.81 1.91
N ALA A 210 -29.47 2.12 3.20
CA ALA A 210 -28.96 3.37 3.75
C ALA A 210 -27.43 3.42 3.71
N HIS A 211 -26.77 2.29 3.91
CA HIS A 211 -25.34 2.10 3.72
C HIS A 211 -24.93 2.35 2.27
N ASP A 212 -25.52 1.64 1.31
CA ASP A 212 -25.16 1.75 -0.11
C ASP A 212 -25.43 3.15 -0.69
N ARG A 213 -26.33 3.95 -0.10
CA ARG A 213 -26.56 5.35 -0.50
C ARG A 213 -25.49 6.32 0.01
N ARG A 214 -24.66 5.90 0.97
CA ARG A 214 -23.58 6.72 1.54
C ARG A 214 -22.25 6.51 0.83
N LEU A 215 -22.10 5.39 0.12
CA LEU A 215 -21.04 5.12 -0.84
C LEU A 215 -21.41 5.84 -2.16
#